data_AF-H2YIF1-F1
#
_entry.id   AF-H2YIF1-F1
#
_cell.length_a   1.000
_cell.length_b   1.000
_cell.length_c   1.000
_cell.angle_alpha   90.00
_cell.angle_beta   90.00
_cell.angle_gamma   90.00
#
_symmetry.space_group_name_H-M   'P 1'
#
loop_
_entity.id
_entity.type
_entity.pdbx_description
1 polymer ?
#
loop_
_entity_poly.entity_id
_entity_poly.type
_entity_poly.pdbx_seq_one_letter_code
_entity_poly.pdbx_strand_id
1 'polypeptide(L)'
;VATFILQKILLDDTGLAYICQTYERFSHVAMILGKMVLALSKDPSARLLKHVVRCYLRLSDNPRAKEALRQCLPDQLKDSTFLPVLKDDNTTKRWLSQLIKNLQEPGLADPRTIAMPQ
;
A
#
# COMPACT_ATOMS: atom_id res chain seq x y z
N VAL A 1 -5.70 -16.79 -4.43
CA VAL A 1 -6.97 -16.38 -5.10
C VAL A 1 -7.43 -14.97 -4.69
N ALA A 2 -7.53 -14.64 -3.39
CA ALA A 2 -8.00 -13.33 -2.91
C ALA A 2 -7.18 -12.12 -3.41
N THR A 3 -5.85 -12.23 -3.52
CA THR A 3 -4.97 -11.15 -4.00
C THR A 3 -5.17 -10.80 -5.46
N PHE A 4 -5.49 -11.80 -6.29
CA PHE A 4 -5.74 -11.58 -7.72
C PHE A 4 -7.05 -10.80 -7.94
N ILE A 5 -8.05 -11.06 -7.10
CA ILE A 5 -9.32 -10.33 -7.12
C ILE A 5 -9.10 -8.88 -6.64
N LEU A 6 -8.37 -8.68 -5.53
CA LEU A 6 -8.03 -7.33 -5.06
C LEU A 6 -7.20 -6.54 -6.07
N GLN A 7 -6.24 -7.17 -6.74
CA GLN A 7 -5.48 -6.53 -7.82
C GLN A 7 -6.38 -6.10 -8.97
N LYS A 8 -7.28 -6.98 -9.42
CA LYS A 8 -8.22 -6.68 -10.51
C LYS A 8 -9.14 -5.50 -10.16
N ILE A 9 -9.60 -5.43 -8.90
CA ILE A 9 -10.43 -4.34 -8.40
C ILE A 9 -9.62 -3.05 -8.25
N LEU A 10 -8.40 -3.10 -7.70
CA LEU A 10 -7.53 -1.92 -7.51
C LEU A 10 -6.90 -1.41 -8.81
N LEU A 11 -6.81 -2.26 -9.83
CA LEU A 11 -6.42 -1.87 -11.18
C LEU A 11 -7.54 -1.13 -11.91
N ASP A 12 -8.78 -1.26 -11.45
CA ASP A 12 -9.92 -0.51 -11.95
C ASP A 12 -10.10 0.77 -11.12
N ASP A 13 -10.15 1.93 -11.78
CA ASP A 13 -10.34 3.23 -11.10
C ASP A 13 -11.64 3.26 -10.29
N THR A 14 -12.69 2.60 -10.77
CA THR A 14 -13.98 2.47 -10.06
C THR A 14 -13.82 1.65 -8.80
N GLY A 15 -13.06 0.55 -8.87
CA GLY A 15 -12.79 -0.32 -7.73
C GLY A 15 -11.93 0.36 -6.66
N LEU A 16 -10.91 1.12 -7.07
CA LEU A 16 -10.11 1.94 -6.16
C LEU A 16 -10.96 3.00 -5.44
N ALA A 17 -11.79 3.72 -6.19
CA ALA A 17 -12.70 4.72 -5.64
C ALA A 17 -13.70 4.08 -4.66
N TYR A 18 -14.22 2.89 -4.97
CA TYR A 18 -15.15 2.16 -4.10
C TYR A 18 -14.50 1.72 -2.78
N ILE A 19 -13.23 1.29 -2.81
CA ILE A 19 -12.47 0.91 -1.61
C ILE A 19 -12.16 2.15 -0.75
N CYS A 20 -11.79 3.26 -1.37
CA CYS A 20 -11.51 4.51 -0.67
C CYS A 20 -12.78 5.28 -0.26
N GLN A 21 -13.97 4.82 -0.67
CA GLN A 21 -15.24 5.45 -0.36
C GLN A 21 -15.56 5.40 1.14
N THR A 22 -15.22 4.29 1.82
CA THR A 22 -15.44 4.13 3.26
C THR A 22 -14.18 3.61 3.96
N TYR A 23 -13.97 4.05 5.20
CA TYR A 23 -12.82 3.63 6.00
C TYR A 23 -12.79 2.12 6.26
N GLU A 24 -13.95 1.50 6.48
CA GLU A 24 -14.04 0.05 6.73
C GLU A 24 -13.52 -0.77 5.56
N ARG A 25 -13.87 -0.40 4.32
CA ARG A 25 -13.40 -1.11 3.12
C ARG A 25 -11.90 -0.95 2.95
N PHE A 26 -11.39 0.27 3.10
CA PHE A 26 -9.96 0.54 3.06
C PHE A 26 -9.21 -0.27 4.14
N SER A 27 -9.68 -0.23 5.39
CA SER A 27 -9.05 -0.90 6.52
C SER A 27 -8.97 -2.41 6.30
N HIS A 28 -10.04 -3.02 5.80
CA HIS A 28 -10.06 -4.44 5.49
C HIS A 28 -9.04 -4.80 4.39
N VAL A 29 -8.96 -3.98 3.34
CA VAL A 29 -7.98 -4.16 2.24
C VAL A 29 -6.54 -3.97 2.75
N ALA A 30 -6.29 -2.92 3.53
CA ALA A 30 -4.98 -2.62 4.11
C ALA A 30 -4.51 -3.74 5.06
N MET A 31 -5.41 -4.29 5.89
CA MET A 31 -5.12 -5.41 6.77
C MET A 31 -4.74 -6.67 6.00
N ILE A 32 -5.47 -6.99 4.92
CA ILE A 32 -5.16 -8.14 4.05
C ILE A 32 -3.80 -7.94 3.38
N LEU A 33 -3.54 -6.75 2.83
CA LEU A 33 -2.25 -6.42 2.22
C LEU A 33 -1.10 -6.56 3.23
N GLY A 34 -1.28 -6.09 4.46
CA GLY A 34 -0.28 -6.24 5.53
C GLY A 34 -0.01 -7.69 5.89
N LYS A 35 -1.05 -8.52 6.05
CA LYS A 35 -0.91 -9.97 6.28
C LYS A 35 -0.17 -10.66 5.13
N MET A 36 -0.42 -10.22 3.90
CA MET A 36 0.27 -10.72 2.73
C MET A 36 1.74 -10.33 2.70
N VAL A 37 2.08 -9.09 3.05
CA VAL A 37 3.48 -8.65 3.16
C VAL A 37 4.22 -9.49 4.20
N LEU A 38 3.60 -9.73 5.36
CA LEU A 38 4.19 -10.58 6.39
C LEU A 38 4.39 -12.03 5.90
N ALA A 39 3.43 -12.58 5.18
CA ALA A 39 3.57 -13.90 4.56
C ALA A 39 4.69 -13.92 3.51
N LEU A 40 4.81 -12.87 2.69
CA LEU A 40 5.87 -12.71 1.70
C LEU A 40 7.26 -12.56 2.34
N SER A 41 7.33 -12.04 3.56
CA SER A 41 8.59 -11.99 4.32
C SER A 41 9.10 -13.39 4.69
N LYS A 42 8.19 -14.36 4.85
CA LYS A 42 8.54 -15.77 5.12
C LYS A 42 8.76 -16.55 3.82
N ASP A 43 7.87 -16.35 2.85
CA ASP A 43 7.90 -17.00 1.54
C ASP A 43 7.98 -15.94 0.43
N PRO A 44 9.20 -15.55 0.01
CA PRO A 44 9.38 -14.43 -0.92
C PRO A 44 8.92 -14.79 -2.32
N SER A 45 7.92 -14.05 -2.82
CA SER A 45 7.37 -14.23 -4.16
C SER A 45 7.40 -12.94 -4.97
N ALA A 46 8.28 -12.87 -5.97
CA ALA A 46 8.49 -11.67 -6.80
C ALA A 46 7.21 -11.21 -7.52
N ARG A 47 6.43 -12.17 -8.05
CA ARG A 47 5.17 -11.88 -8.74
C ARG A 47 4.15 -11.22 -7.80
N LEU A 48 3.95 -11.79 -6.62
CA LEU A 48 3.00 -11.26 -5.65
C LEU A 48 3.46 -9.91 -5.09
N LEU A 49 4.75 -9.77 -4.77
CA LEU A 49 5.31 -8.52 -4.26
C LEU A 49 5.08 -7.36 -5.24
N LYS A 50 5.37 -7.58 -6.53
CA LYS A 50 5.14 -6.60 -7.59
C LYS A 50 3.72 -6.05 -7.57
N HIS A 51 2.76 -6.95 -7.41
CA HIS A 51 1.37 -6.56 -7.35
C HIS A 51 0.98 -5.86 -6.04
N VAL A 52 1.47 -6.33 -4.91
CA VAL A 52 1.22 -5.73 -3.60
C VAL A 52 1.73 -4.29 -3.58
N VAL A 53 2.95 -4.05 -4.05
CA VAL A 53 3.53 -2.71 -4.16
C VAL A 53 2.70 -1.82 -5.09
N ARG A 54 2.22 -2.36 -6.22
CA ARG A 54 1.34 -1.62 -7.13
C ARG A 54 0.01 -1.23 -6.49
N CYS A 55 -0.58 -2.12 -5.69
CA CYS A 55 -1.79 -1.84 -4.91
C CYS A 55 -1.55 -0.69 -3.90
N TYR A 56 -0.45 -0.73 -3.15
CA TYR A 56 -0.08 0.35 -2.23
C TYR A 56 0.14 1.67 -2.97
N LEU A 57 0.82 1.65 -4.12
CA LEU A 57 1.04 2.85 -4.93
C LEU A 57 -0.28 3.46 -5.39
N ARG A 58 -1.25 2.65 -5.85
CA ARG A 58 -2.57 3.16 -6.23
C ARG A 58 -3.36 3.70 -5.04
N LEU A 59 -3.29 3.05 -3.89
CA LEU A 59 -3.89 3.56 -2.67
C LEU A 59 -3.27 4.91 -2.26
N SER A 60 -1.96 5.12 -2.50
CA SER A 60 -1.29 6.40 -2.20
C SER A 60 -1.73 7.58 -3.08
N ASP A 61 -2.41 7.31 -4.20
CA ASP A 61 -2.98 8.33 -5.08
C ASP A 61 -4.16 9.05 -4.41
N ASN A 62 -4.86 8.36 -3.50
CA ASN A 62 -5.95 8.93 -2.71
C ASN A 62 -5.40 9.58 -1.43
N PRO A 63 -5.67 10.87 -1.15
CA PRO A 63 -5.12 11.56 0.01
C PRO A 63 -5.56 10.92 1.34
N ARG A 64 -6.82 10.47 1.45
CA ARG A 64 -7.33 9.77 2.64
C ARG A 64 -6.61 8.44 2.90
N ALA A 65 -6.45 7.64 1.84
CA ALA A 65 -5.76 6.36 1.93
C ALA A 65 -4.27 6.56 2.20
N LYS A 66 -3.65 7.59 1.60
CA LYS A 66 -2.25 7.98 1.84
C LYS A 66 -1.98 8.23 3.33
N GLU A 67 -2.83 8.98 4.02
CA GLU A 67 -2.67 9.21 5.46
C GLU A 67 -2.74 7.90 6.26
N ALA A 68 -3.75 7.07 6.00
CA ALA A 68 -3.90 5.79 6.68
C ALA A 68 -2.76 4.81 6.37
N LEU A 69 -2.23 4.84 5.14
CA LEU A 69 -1.06 4.07 4.75
C LEU A 69 0.18 4.48 5.54
N ARG A 70 0.36 5.76 5.90
CA ARG A 70 1.53 6.16 6.72
C ARG A 70 1.55 5.46 8.08
N GLN A 71 0.37 5.18 8.65
CA GLN A 71 0.20 4.51 9.93
C GLN A 71 0.20 2.98 9.81
N CYS A 72 -0.32 2.43 8.71
CA CYS A 72 -0.49 0.99 8.51
C CYS A 72 0.50 0.35 7.51
N LEU A 73 1.54 1.08 7.06
CA LEU A 73 2.54 0.50 6.16
C LEU A 73 3.42 -0.48 6.94
N PRO A 74 3.49 -1.76 6.53
CA PRO A 74 4.33 -2.75 7.21
C PRO A 74 5.81 -2.41 7.09
N ASP A 75 6.55 -2.57 8.18
CA ASP A 75 7.99 -2.26 8.25
C ASP A 75 8.81 -3.06 7.25
N GLN A 76 8.37 -4.26 6.85
CA GLN A 76 9.09 -5.08 5.85
C GLN A 76 9.19 -4.41 4.47
N LEU A 77 8.23 -3.52 4.13
CA LEU A 77 8.32 -2.70 2.93
C LEU A 77 9.29 -1.52 3.06
N LYS A 78 9.66 -1.13 4.29
CA LYS A 78 10.64 -0.07 4.60
C LYS A 78 12.04 -0.63 4.87
N ASP A 79 12.13 -1.73 5.61
CA ASP A 79 13.35 -2.29 6.22
C ASP A 79 14.16 -3.17 5.27
N SER A 80 14.02 -2.98 3.96
CA SER A 80 14.83 -3.70 2.96
C SER A 80 14.64 -5.22 2.92
N THR A 81 13.68 -5.80 3.65
CA THR A 81 13.41 -7.25 3.69
C THR A 81 13.22 -7.85 2.29
N PHE A 82 12.64 -7.08 1.38
CA PHE A 82 12.40 -7.50 0.00
C PHE A 82 13.50 -7.15 -1.00
N LEU A 83 14.58 -6.48 -0.60
CA LEU A 83 15.72 -6.15 -1.48
C LEU A 83 16.22 -7.31 -2.35
N PRO A 84 16.42 -8.54 -1.83
CA PRO A 84 16.91 -9.64 -2.66
C PRO A 84 15.91 -10.04 -3.76
N VAL A 85 14.61 -10.05 -3.46
CA VAL A 85 13.57 -10.35 -4.46
C VAL A 85 13.37 -9.19 -5.44
N LEU A 86 13.59 -7.96 -4.99
CA LEU A 86 13.52 -6.73 -5.78
C LEU A 86 14.77 -6.49 -6.62
N LYS A 87 15.85 -7.27 -6.42
CA LYS A 87 17.14 -7.05 -7.09
C LYS A 87 16.98 -6.98 -8.60
N ASP A 88 16.23 -7.92 -9.16
CA ASP A 88 15.96 -8.07 -10.59
C ASP A 88 14.75 -7.23 -11.08
N ASP A 89 13.79 -6.95 -10.20
CA ASP A 89 12.55 -6.25 -10.57
C ASP A 89 12.66 -4.72 -10.37
N ASN A 90 13.32 -4.08 -11.34
CA ASN A 90 13.50 -2.62 -11.40
C ASN A 90 12.17 -1.84 -11.35
N THR A 91 11.09 -2.43 -11.88
CA THR A 91 9.77 -1.81 -11.88
C THR A 91 9.23 -1.67 -10.46
N THR A 92 9.27 -2.76 -9.69
CA THR A 92 8.77 -2.78 -8.32
C THR A 92 9.59 -1.88 -7.40
N LYS A 93 10.92 -1.85 -7.56
CA LYS A 93 11.79 -0.87 -6.88
C LYS A 93 11.31 0.56 -7.12
N ARG A 94 11.07 0.90 -8.39
CA ARG A 94 10.65 2.25 -8.78
C ARG A 94 9.28 2.62 -8.19
N TRP A 95 8.34 1.68 -8.16
CA TRP A 95 7.04 1.89 -7.51
C TRP A 95 7.16 2.04 -6.00
N LEU A 96 8.01 1.26 -5.33
CA LEU A 96 8.23 1.37 -3.90
C LEU A 96 8.84 2.74 -3.56
N SER A 97 9.86 3.18 -4.29
CA SER A 97 10.44 4.52 -4.12
C SER A 97 9.39 5.62 -4.33
N GLN A 98 8.54 5.49 -5.35
CA GLN A 98 7.46 6.46 -5.61
C GLN A 98 6.40 6.45 -4.49
N LEU A 99 6.04 5.27 -3.97
CA LEU A 99 5.12 5.13 -2.84
C LEU A 99 5.68 5.84 -1.61
N ILE A 100 6.93 5.57 -1.24
CA ILE A 100 7.57 6.20 -0.07
C ILE A 100 7.64 7.72 -0.27
N LYS A 101 7.98 8.19 -1.47
CA LYS A 101 7.96 9.63 -1.79
C LYS A 101 6.56 10.23 -1.64
N ASN A 102 5.52 9.57 -2.18
CA ASN A 102 4.12 10.00 -2.04
C ASN A 102 3.68 10.09 -0.59
N LEU A 103 4.17 9.19 0.27
CA LEU A 103 3.88 9.16 1.71
C LEU A 103 4.72 10.19 2.50
N GLN A 104 5.89 10.57 1.99
CA GLN A 104 6.75 11.60 2.58
C GLN A 104 6.33 13.01 2.19
N GLU A 105 5.76 13.19 1.00
CA GLU A 105 5.18 14.48 0.60
C GLU A 105 4.16 14.89 1.67
N PRO A 106 4.39 16.02 2.37
CA PRO A 106 3.38 16.57 3.25
C PRO A 106 2.25 17.05 2.34
N GLY A 107 1.28 16.18 2.09
CA GLY A 107 -0.03 16.63 1.61
C GLY A 107 -0.43 17.72 2.59
N LEU A 108 -0.58 18.95 2.08
CA LEU A 108 -0.87 20.16 2.83
C LEU A 108 -1.61 19.80 4.11
N ALA A 109 -0.86 19.71 5.21
CA ALA A 109 -1.42 19.38 6.49
C ALA A 109 -2.28 20.59 6.83
N ASP A 110 -3.59 20.51 6.59
CA ASP A 110 -4.54 21.38 7.25
C ASP A 110 -4.27 21.17 8.75
N PRO A 111 -3.79 22.18 9.50
CA PRO A 111 -3.40 22.02 10.90
C PRO A 111 -4.59 21.80 11.86
N ARG A 112 -5.70 21.25 11.36
CA ARG A 112 -7.01 21.16 12.04
C ARG A 112 -7.53 19.73 12.27
N THR A 113 -6.84 18.68 11.83
CA THR A 113 -7.30 17.28 12.03
C THR A 113 -6.56 16.50 13.11
N ILE A 114 -5.60 17.11 13.83
CA ILE A 114 -5.02 16.52 15.05
C ILE A 114 -5.98 16.70 16.24
N ALA A 115 -7.15 16.10 16.15
CA ALA A 115 -8.04 15.88 17.27
C ALA A 115 -8.77 14.54 17.05
N MET A 116 -8.04 13.45 17.26
CA MET A 116 -8.66 12.17 17.61
C MET A 116 -8.48 11.98 19.13
N PRO A 117 -9.43 12.42 19.98
CA PRO A 117 -9.63 11.76 21.25
C PRO A 117 -10.37 10.43 21.05
N GLN A 118 -10.06 9.49 21.93
CA GLN A 118 -10.56 8.12 22.04
C GLN A 118 -12.09 7.98 21.95
#